data_AF-A0A7S3DQS3-F1
#
_entry.id   AF-A0A7S3DQS3-F1
#
_cell.length_a   1.000
_cell.length_b   1.000
_cell.length_c   1.000
_cell.angle_alpha   90.00
_cell.angle_beta   90.00
_cell.angle_gamma   90.00
#
_symmetry.space_group_name_H-M   'P 1'
#
loop_
_entity.id
_entity.type
_entity.pdbx_description
1 polymer ?
#
loop_
_entity_poly.entity_id
_entity_poly.type
_entity_poly.pdbx_seq_one_letter_code
_entity_poly.pdbx_strand_id
1 'polypeptide(L)'
;MKIAAPALVLLSMGSAHAFSVAPVSLSATALSMSDAVAEAPVEEEEVAAVEEPVVEVPKSGLSMTQVRSQINNMDSASFSSTLETLEPFLVNEAGCTFYAKSVKRITRKAKELGVELPANYALEAKATVKRRTKQNEFIAVKQAEAAEAAEAAAAEAAAAAEAAAAEEAAPAEEEPAAAE
;
A
#
# COMPACT_ATOMS: atom_id res chain seq x y z
N MET A 1 -14.28 29.88 39.89
CA MET A 1 -12.89 29.56 40.27
C MET A 1 -12.14 29.23 38.99
N LYS A 2 -11.17 30.06 38.60
CA LYS A 2 -10.38 29.91 37.37
C LYS A 2 -9.10 29.16 37.75
N ILE A 3 -8.95 27.93 37.29
CA ILE A 3 -7.71 27.16 37.47
C ILE A 3 -6.97 27.26 36.13
N ALA A 4 -5.95 28.12 36.13
CA ALA A 4 -4.95 28.18 35.07
C ALA A 4 -3.91 27.09 35.36
N ALA A 5 -3.68 26.19 34.40
CA ALA A 5 -2.55 25.26 34.42
C ALA A 5 -1.52 25.69 33.35
N PRO A 6 -0.21 25.65 33.66
CA PRO A 6 0.84 26.24 32.84
C PRO A 6 1.25 25.34 31.67
N ALA A 7 1.62 26.03 30.59
CA ALA A 7 2.25 25.50 29.39
C ALA A 7 3.58 24.79 29.73
N LEU A 8 3.65 23.49 29.43
CA LEU A 8 4.90 22.76 29.33
C LEU A 8 5.37 22.80 27.87
N VAL A 9 6.18 23.81 27.56
CA VAL A 9 7.00 23.86 26.34
C VAL A 9 8.33 23.20 26.69
N LEU A 10 8.61 22.00 26.16
CA LEU A 10 9.98 21.50 26.05
C LEU A 10 10.10 20.30 25.11
N LEU A 11 11.28 20.24 24.46
CA LEU A 11 11.86 19.21 23.59
C LEU A 11 11.65 19.45 22.08
N SER A 12 12.48 20.25 21.40
CA SER A 12 13.93 20.13 21.08
C SER A 12 14.26 19.07 20.02
N MET A 13 14.92 19.56 18.95
CA MET A 13 15.79 18.85 18.00
C MET A 13 15.04 17.91 17.03
N GLY A 14 15.06 18.09 15.71
CA GLY A 14 16.17 18.52 14.87
C GLY A 14 16.53 17.36 13.95
N SER A 15 15.86 17.23 12.79
CA SER A 15 16.38 16.42 11.69
C SER A 15 16.09 17.12 10.36
N ALA A 16 16.92 18.12 10.03
CA ALA A 16 17.05 18.57 8.66
C ALA A 16 17.81 17.47 7.88
N HIS A 17 17.09 16.48 7.34
CA HIS A 17 17.63 15.62 6.30
C HIS A 17 17.64 16.40 5.00
N ALA A 18 18.70 17.17 4.79
CA ALA A 18 19.08 17.66 3.48
C ALA A 18 19.53 16.46 2.63
N PHE A 19 18.57 15.77 2.02
CA PHE A 19 18.85 14.75 1.01
C PHE A 19 19.28 15.47 -0.27
N SER A 20 20.56 15.83 -0.32
CA SER A 20 21.22 16.30 -1.53
C SER A 20 21.32 15.10 -2.49
N VAL A 21 20.36 15.00 -3.41
CA VAL A 21 20.42 14.07 -4.53
C VAL A 21 21.47 14.60 -5.49
N ALA A 22 22.68 14.08 -5.38
CA ALA A 22 23.69 14.24 -6.43
C ALA A 22 23.16 13.60 -7.73
N PRO A 23 23.36 14.22 -8.90
CA PRO A 23 23.03 13.58 -10.17
C PRO A 23 23.98 12.41 -10.41
N VAL A 24 23.49 11.19 -10.22
CA VAL A 24 24.19 9.97 -10.66
C VAL A 24 24.18 9.99 -12.20
N SER A 25 25.33 10.34 -12.78
CA SER A 25 25.60 10.17 -14.21
C SER A 25 25.70 8.68 -14.52
N LEU A 26 24.61 8.08 -14.98
CA LEU A 26 24.58 6.71 -15.51
C LEU A 26 25.21 6.69 -16.90
N SER A 27 26.54 6.57 -16.94
CA SER A 27 27.25 6.11 -18.13
C SER A 27 26.89 4.64 -18.35
N ALA A 28 25.96 4.37 -19.28
CA ALA A 28 25.52 3.03 -19.60
C ALA A 28 26.62 2.27 -20.36
N THR A 29 27.45 1.52 -19.64
CA THR A 29 28.23 0.43 -20.22
C THR A 29 27.27 -0.73 -20.50
N ALA A 30 27.01 -0.97 -21.78
CA ALA A 30 26.28 -2.14 -22.24
C ALA A 30 27.10 -3.40 -21.96
N LEU A 31 26.74 -4.13 -20.91
CA LEU A 31 27.20 -5.50 -20.69
C LEU A 31 26.39 -6.43 -21.59
N SER A 32 27.07 -6.99 -22.58
CA SER A 32 26.64 -8.12 -23.41
C SER A 32 26.26 -9.29 -22.51
N MET A 33 24.96 -9.55 -22.35
CA MET A 33 24.45 -10.78 -21.76
C MET A 33 24.43 -11.88 -22.82
N SER A 34 25.59 -12.49 -23.00
CA SER A 34 25.75 -13.73 -23.73
C SER A 34 26.35 -14.73 -22.76
N ASP A 35 25.50 -15.38 -21.97
CA ASP A 35 25.85 -16.68 -21.41
C ASP A 35 24.61 -17.49 -21.00
N ALA A 36 24.79 -18.79 -21.11
CA ALA A 36 23.79 -19.82 -21.33
C ALA A 36 22.92 -20.13 -20.11
N VAL A 37 21.64 -20.44 -20.37
CA VAL A 37 20.82 -21.26 -19.45
C VAL A 37 20.26 -22.44 -20.23
N ALA A 38 20.66 -23.62 -19.77
CA ALA A 38 20.26 -24.92 -20.24
C ALA A 38 18.74 -25.11 -20.13
N GLU A 39 18.21 -25.66 -21.21
CA GLU A 39 16.83 -26.03 -21.44
C GLU A 39 16.49 -27.28 -20.62
N ALA A 40 15.65 -27.12 -19.59
CA ALA A 40 15.01 -28.22 -18.89
C ALA A 40 13.53 -28.24 -19.31
N PRO A 41 13.00 -29.36 -19.83
CA PRO A 41 11.60 -29.46 -20.21
C PRO A 41 10.74 -29.52 -18.94
N VAL A 42 10.03 -28.42 -18.67
CA VAL A 42 8.97 -28.38 -17.68
C VAL A 42 7.69 -28.80 -18.39
N GLU A 43 7.13 -29.94 -17.97
CA GLU A 43 5.82 -30.41 -18.39
C GLU A 43 4.77 -29.33 -18.10
N GLU A 44 4.17 -28.83 -19.17
CA GLU A 44 3.04 -27.91 -19.12
C GLU A 44 1.78 -28.71 -18.77
N GLU A 45 1.39 -28.71 -17.49
CA GLU A 45 0.00 -29.01 -17.13
C GLU A 45 -0.87 -27.85 -17.64
N GLU A 46 -1.54 -28.15 -18.74
CA GLU A 46 -2.56 -27.35 -19.40
C GLU A 46 -3.76 -27.14 -18.45
N VAL A 47 -3.68 -26.10 -17.61
CA VAL A 47 -4.83 -25.59 -16.86
C VAL A 47 -5.81 -25.00 -17.85
N ALA A 48 -6.85 -25.79 -18.12
CA ALA A 48 -8.03 -25.47 -18.90
C ALA A 48 -8.44 -23.99 -18.71
N ALA A 49 -8.25 -23.22 -19.77
CA ALA A 49 -8.77 -21.88 -19.91
C ALA A 49 -10.30 -21.95 -19.87
N VAL A 50 -10.86 -21.64 -18.70
CA VAL A 50 -12.28 -21.30 -18.57
C VAL A 50 -12.48 -20.06 -19.45
N GLU A 51 -13.12 -20.24 -20.61
CA GLU A 51 -13.56 -19.16 -21.49
C GLU A 51 -14.52 -18.26 -20.70
N GLU A 52 -13.97 -17.22 -20.07
CA GLU A 52 -14.78 -16.14 -19.52
C GLU A 52 -15.53 -15.47 -20.68
N PRO A 53 -16.84 -15.20 -20.52
CA PRO A 53 -17.63 -14.55 -21.56
C PRO A 53 -16.96 -13.21 -21.91
N VAL A 54 -16.62 -13.04 -23.17
CA VAL A 54 -16.11 -11.78 -23.73
C VAL A 54 -17.23 -10.75 -23.66
N VAL A 55 -17.40 -10.14 -22.48
CA VAL A 55 -18.26 -8.97 -22.33
C VAL A 55 -17.58 -7.88 -23.14
N GLU A 56 -18.20 -7.47 -24.25
CA GLU A 56 -17.74 -6.37 -25.09
C GLU A 56 -17.65 -5.11 -24.24
N VAL A 57 -16.45 -4.85 -23.72
CA VAL A 57 -16.24 -3.72 -22.83
C VAL A 57 -16.43 -2.44 -23.65
N PRO A 58 -17.30 -1.51 -23.21
CA PRO A 58 -17.62 -0.32 -23.98
C PRO A 58 -16.35 0.49 -24.21
N LYS A 59 -15.96 0.60 -25.49
CA LYS A 59 -14.89 1.50 -25.91
C LYS A 59 -15.42 2.92 -25.84
N SER A 60 -14.72 3.76 -25.09
CA SER A 60 -14.96 5.19 -24.95
C SER A 60 -14.82 5.96 -26.27
N GLY A 61 -14.13 5.40 -27.27
CA GLY A 61 -13.89 6.04 -28.56
C GLY A 61 -12.92 7.23 -28.50
N LEU A 62 -12.30 7.47 -27.35
CA LEU A 62 -11.37 8.58 -27.13
C LEU A 62 -9.94 8.15 -27.45
N SER A 63 -9.22 9.01 -28.17
CA SER A 63 -7.77 8.83 -28.35
C SER A 63 -6.99 9.32 -27.13
N MET A 64 -5.81 8.73 -26.89
CA MET A 64 -4.90 9.16 -25.82
C MET A 64 -4.57 10.66 -25.86
N THR A 65 -4.47 11.25 -27.05
CA THR A 65 -4.18 12.67 -27.23
C THR A 65 -5.37 13.54 -26.82
N GLN A 66 -6.59 13.13 -27.16
CA GLN A 66 -7.82 13.83 -26.73
C GLN A 66 -7.96 13.80 -25.21
N VAL A 67 -7.76 12.63 -24.58
CA VAL A 67 -7.79 12.50 -23.12
C VAL A 67 -6.80 13.45 -22.45
N ARG A 68 -5.56 13.51 -22.95
CA ARG A 68 -4.53 14.43 -22.43
C ARG A 68 -4.95 15.89 -22.59
N SER A 69 -5.53 16.24 -23.73
CA SER A 69 -6.00 17.61 -24.00
C SER A 69 -7.13 18.00 -23.07
N GLN A 70 -8.12 17.12 -22.86
CA GLN A 70 -9.25 17.35 -21.95
C GLN A 70 -8.77 17.57 -20.52
N ILE A 71 -7.86 16.73 -20.00
CA ILE A 71 -7.31 16.89 -18.64
C ILE A 71 -6.56 18.22 -18.49
N ASN A 72 -5.85 18.67 -19.53
CA ASN A 72 -5.06 19.90 -19.47
C ASN A 72 -5.94 21.16 -19.50
N ASN A 73 -7.03 21.14 -20.27
CA ASN A 73 -7.95 22.26 -20.48
C ASN A 73 -9.16 22.24 -19.53
N MET A 74 -9.13 21.37 -18.52
CA MET A 74 -10.16 21.23 -17.52
C MET A 74 -10.23 22.47 -16.62
N ASP A 75 -11.44 22.96 -16.37
CA ASP A 75 -11.75 24.08 -15.46
C ASP A 75 -12.72 23.62 -14.36
N SER A 76 -13.07 24.51 -13.42
CA SER A 76 -13.95 24.16 -12.30
C SER A 76 -15.39 23.86 -12.73
N ALA A 77 -15.86 24.43 -13.84
CA ALA A 77 -17.22 24.24 -14.34
C ALA A 77 -17.39 22.93 -15.13
N SER A 78 -16.34 22.48 -15.83
CA SER A 78 -16.30 21.26 -16.64
C SER A 78 -15.67 20.06 -15.92
N PHE A 79 -15.22 20.22 -14.68
CA PHE A 79 -14.50 19.17 -13.95
C PHE A 79 -15.31 17.88 -13.84
N SER A 80 -16.57 17.94 -13.39
CA SER A 80 -17.41 16.75 -13.22
C SER A 80 -17.71 16.06 -14.55
N SER A 81 -18.14 16.81 -15.57
CA SER A 81 -18.52 16.25 -16.87
C SER A 81 -17.34 15.64 -17.63
N THR A 82 -16.14 16.23 -17.49
CA THR A 82 -14.92 15.64 -18.07
C THR A 82 -14.50 14.38 -17.34
N LEU A 83 -14.65 14.27 -16.01
CA LEU A 83 -14.36 13.03 -15.29
C LEU A 83 -15.27 11.88 -15.76
N GLU A 84 -16.58 12.12 -15.87
CA GLU A 84 -17.54 11.12 -16.35
C GLU A 84 -17.21 10.63 -17.77
N THR A 85 -16.75 11.55 -18.63
CA THR A 85 -16.37 11.22 -20.02
C THR A 85 -15.06 10.43 -20.08
N LEU A 86 -14.13 10.70 -19.17
CA LEU A 86 -12.79 10.09 -19.15
C LEU A 86 -12.74 8.75 -18.44
N GLU A 87 -13.63 8.52 -17.47
CA GLU A 87 -13.63 7.32 -16.64
C GLU A 87 -13.70 6.01 -17.45
N PRO A 88 -14.59 5.84 -18.45
CA PRO A 88 -14.64 4.62 -19.25
C PRO A 88 -13.32 4.32 -19.96
N PHE A 89 -12.62 5.35 -20.47
CA PHE A 89 -11.31 5.19 -21.10
C PHE A 89 -10.27 4.73 -20.07
N LEU A 90 -10.25 5.33 -18.89
CA LEU A 90 -9.27 5.02 -17.84
C LEU A 90 -9.46 3.62 -17.26
N VAL A 91 -10.71 3.15 -17.14
CA VAL A 91 -11.02 1.84 -16.58
C VAL A 91 -10.71 0.73 -17.59
N ASN A 92 -11.08 0.93 -18.86
CA ASN A 92 -11.14 -0.15 -19.84
C ASN A 92 -9.98 -0.18 -20.84
N GLU A 93 -9.46 0.98 -21.24
CA GLU A 93 -8.54 1.11 -22.38
C GLU A 93 -7.14 1.60 -21.98
N ALA A 94 -7.02 2.32 -20.86
CA ALA A 94 -5.75 2.90 -20.46
C ALA A 94 -4.74 1.83 -20.01
N GLY A 95 -3.55 1.86 -20.60
CA GLY A 95 -2.40 1.11 -20.09
C GLY A 95 -1.89 1.66 -18.75
N CYS A 96 -1.13 0.86 -18.00
CA CYS A 96 -0.66 1.17 -16.64
C CYS A 96 0.05 2.53 -16.51
N THR A 97 1.00 2.84 -17.41
CA THR A 97 1.73 4.11 -17.38
C THR A 97 0.86 5.31 -17.74
N PHE A 98 -0.08 5.13 -18.67
CA PHE A 98 -1.01 6.17 -19.08
C PHE A 98 -2.00 6.48 -17.96
N TYR A 99 -2.63 5.44 -17.41
CA TYR A 99 -3.53 5.52 -16.26
C TYR A 99 -2.87 6.29 -15.11
N ALA A 100 -1.69 5.86 -14.65
CA ALA A 100 -1.01 6.48 -13.52
C ALA A 100 -0.68 7.97 -13.75
N LYS A 101 -0.26 8.34 -14.98
CA LYS A 101 0.02 9.72 -15.34
C LYS A 101 -1.25 10.56 -15.44
N SER A 102 -2.32 10.02 -16.01
CA SER A 102 -3.60 10.70 -16.16
C SER A 102 -4.23 10.99 -14.80
N VAL A 103 -4.32 9.99 -13.92
CA VAL A 103 -4.82 10.18 -12.54
C VAL A 103 -3.98 11.24 -11.81
N LYS A 104 -2.64 11.18 -11.88
CA LYS A 104 -1.78 12.19 -11.24
C LYS A 104 -2.05 13.61 -11.74
N ARG A 105 -2.31 13.79 -13.04
CA ARG A 105 -2.64 15.11 -13.62
C ARG A 105 -4.01 15.59 -13.16
N ILE A 106 -5.01 14.71 -13.15
CA ILE A 106 -6.35 14.99 -12.65
C ILE A 106 -6.28 15.41 -11.18
N THR A 107 -5.57 14.66 -10.33
CA THR A 107 -5.41 15.01 -8.91
C THR A 107 -4.73 16.36 -8.71
N ARG A 108 -3.73 16.69 -9.53
CA ARG A 108 -3.08 18.01 -9.48
C ARG A 108 -4.06 19.11 -9.88
N LYS A 109 -4.82 18.92 -10.96
CA LYS A 109 -5.85 19.87 -11.42
C LYS A 109 -6.95 20.07 -10.38
N ALA A 110 -7.41 19.00 -9.74
CA ALA A 110 -8.39 19.06 -8.66
C ALA A 110 -7.90 19.97 -7.53
N LYS A 111 -6.64 19.78 -7.09
CA LYS A 111 -6.00 20.65 -6.08
C LYS A 111 -5.86 22.10 -6.53
N GLU A 112 -5.48 22.35 -7.79
CA GLU A 112 -5.36 23.70 -8.34
C GLU A 112 -6.72 24.43 -8.41
N LEU A 113 -7.80 23.69 -8.66
CA LEU A 113 -9.16 24.22 -8.74
C LEU A 113 -9.87 24.26 -7.38
N GLY A 114 -9.27 23.71 -6.31
CA GLY A 114 -9.89 23.60 -4.99
C GLY A 114 -11.06 22.61 -4.93
N VAL A 115 -11.08 21.62 -5.82
CA VAL A 115 -12.12 20.58 -5.90
C VAL A 115 -11.56 19.25 -5.40
N GLU A 116 -12.37 18.48 -4.68
CA GLU A 116 -12.00 17.14 -4.22
C GLU A 116 -12.26 16.09 -5.31
N LEU A 117 -11.26 15.22 -5.53
CA LEU A 117 -11.41 14.07 -6.43
C LEU A 117 -12.03 12.90 -5.65
N PRO A 118 -13.07 12.23 -6.16
CA PRO A 118 -13.63 11.06 -5.50
C PRO A 118 -12.57 9.98 -5.26
N ALA A 119 -12.52 9.44 -4.04
CA ALA A 119 -11.53 8.43 -3.66
C ALA A 119 -11.61 7.15 -4.51
N ASN A 120 -12.80 6.86 -5.06
CA ASN A 120 -13.07 5.68 -5.87
C ASN A 120 -12.86 5.89 -7.37
N TYR A 121 -12.43 7.08 -7.80
CA TYR A 121 -12.34 7.42 -9.21
C TYR A 121 -11.36 6.52 -9.96
N ALA A 122 -11.88 5.83 -11.00
CA ALA A 122 -11.15 4.93 -11.87
C ALA A 122 -10.34 3.84 -11.14
N LEU A 123 -10.68 3.51 -9.88
CA LEU A 123 -10.01 2.44 -9.16
C LEU A 123 -10.14 1.14 -9.95
N GLU A 124 -11.28 0.77 -10.48
CA GLU A 124 -11.46 -0.54 -11.14
C GLU A 124 -10.70 -0.74 -12.46
N ALA A 125 -9.78 0.17 -12.82
CA ALA A 125 -8.94 0.05 -14.00
C ALA A 125 -8.17 -1.28 -14.06
N LYS A 126 -8.36 -1.99 -15.18
CA LYS A 126 -7.70 -3.27 -15.51
C LYS A 126 -6.18 -3.20 -15.33
N ALA A 127 -5.60 -2.04 -15.61
CA ALA A 127 -4.17 -1.81 -15.50
C ALA A 127 -3.60 -1.95 -14.07
N THR A 128 -4.42 -1.80 -13.04
CA THR A 128 -3.99 -1.82 -11.63
C THR A 128 -4.32 -3.12 -10.91
N VAL A 129 -5.18 -3.97 -11.48
CA VAL A 129 -5.68 -5.20 -10.86
C VAL A 129 -4.52 -6.08 -10.39
N LYS A 130 -3.58 -6.42 -11.28
CA LYS A 130 -2.41 -7.27 -10.94
C LYS A 130 -1.53 -6.72 -9.83
N ARG A 131 -1.41 -5.39 -9.72
CA ARG A 131 -0.62 -4.77 -8.64
C ARG A 131 -1.37 -4.84 -7.32
N ARG A 132 -2.68 -4.59 -7.35
CA ARG A 132 -3.52 -4.62 -6.14
C ARG A 132 -3.66 -6.00 -5.58
N THR A 133 -3.86 -7.03 -6.41
CA THR A 133 -3.94 -8.41 -5.94
C THR A 133 -2.67 -8.79 -5.18
N LYS A 134 -1.49 -8.54 -5.76
CA LYS A 134 -0.19 -8.77 -5.09
C LYS A 134 -0.03 -7.98 -3.80
N GLN A 135 -0.46 -6.72 -3.78
CA GLN A 135 -0.40 -5.91 -2.55
C GLN A 135 -1.35 -6.44 -1.47
N ASN A 136 -2.57 -6.82 -1.86
CA ASN A 136 -3.56 -7.36 -0.93
C ASN A 136 -3.10 -8.71 -0.36
N GLU A 137 -2.55 -9.59 -1.20
CA GLU A 137 -1.92 -10.85 -0.78
C GLU A 137 -0.78 -10.60 0.21
N PHE A 138 0.12 -9.65 -0.11
CA PHE A 138 1.23 -9.31 0.79
C PHE A 138 0.74 -8.74 2.14
N ILE A 139 -0.28 -7.87 2.12
CA ILE A 139 -0.88 -7.33 3.33
C ILE A 139 -1.53 -8.43 4.16
N ALA A 140 -2.25 -9.37 3.52
CA ALA A 140 -2.87 -10.50 4.20
C ALA A 140 -1.83 -11.41 4.88
N VAL A 141 -0.74 -11.74 4.18
CA VAL A 141 0.38 -12.52 4.76
C VAL A 141 0.99 -11.79 5.94
N LYS A 142 1.27 -10.48 5.80
CA LYS A 142 1.86 -9.69 6.90
C LYS A 142 0.94 -9.53 8.11
N GLN A 143 -0.37 -9.44 7.88
CA GLN A 143 -1.34 -9.39 8.96
C GLN A 143 -1.46 -10.73 9.69
N ALA A 144 -1.39 -11.85 8.96
CA ALA A 144 -1.35 -13.18 9.56
C ALA A 144 -0.09 -13.38 10.42
N GLU A 145 1.10 -13.06 9.90
CA GLU A 145 2.36 -13.12 10.66
C GLU A 145 2.33 -12.25 11.93
N ALA A 146 1.75 -11.04 11.84
CA ALA A 146 1.64 -10.14 12.99
C ALA A 146 0.65 -10.66 14.05
N ALA A 147 -0.43 -11.33 13.62
CA ALA A 147 -1.38 -11.94 14.54
C ALA A 147 -0.77 -13.14 15.27
N GLU A 148 -0.04 -14.01 14.57
CA GLU A 148 0.67 -15.16 15.17
C GLU A 148 1.76 -14.70 16.15
N ALA A 149 2.53 -13.67 15.81
CA ALA A 149 3.54 -13.11 16.71
C ALA A 149 2.92 -12.46 17.96
N ALA A 150 1.78 -11.79 17.81
CA ALA A 150 1.04 -11.22 18.95
C ALA A 150 0.45 -12.31 19.85
N GLU A 151 -0.02 -13.41 19.27
CA GLU A 151 -0.57 -14.55 20.02
C GLU A 151 0.55 -15.33 20.76
N ALA A 152 1.70 -15.52 20.13
CA ALA A 152 2.89 -16.08 20.80
C ALA A 152 3.39 -15.21 21.96
N ALA A 153 3.45 -13.88 21.77
CA ALA A 153 3.84 -12.95 22.83
C ALA A 153 2.82 -12.92 23.98
N ALA A 154 1.53 -13.06 23.69
CA ALA A 154 0.48 -13.14 24.71
C ALA A 154 0.56 -14.46 25.51
N ALA A 155 0.84 -15.58 24.84
CA ALA A 155 1.03 -16.88 25.50
C ALA A 155 2.27 -16.90 26.40
N GLU A 156 3.38 -16.31 25.94
CA GLU A 156 4.62 -16.20 26.73
C GLU A 156 4.44 -15.27 27.93
N ALA A 157 3.71 -14.15 27.77
CA ALA A 157 3.35 -13.27 28.88
C ALA A 157 2.43 -13.96 29.91
N ALA A 158 1.48 -14.78 29.46
CA ALA A 158 0.62 -15.56 30.36
C ALA A 158 1.41 -16.62 31.14
N ALA A 159 2.33 -17.34 30.48
CA ALA A 159 3.19 -18.32 31.13
C ALA A 159 4.16 -17.68 32.14
N ALA A 160 4.71 -16.50 31.83
CA ALA A 160 5.55 -15.75 32.76
C ALA A 160 4.76 -15.24 33.99
N ALA A 161 3.51 -14.81 33.80
CA ALA A 161 2.65 -14.39 34.90
C ALA A 161 2.24 -15.57 35.81
N GLU A 162 2.02 -16.76 35.24
CA GLU A 162 1.68 -17.97 36.00
C GLU A 162 2.89 -18.51 36.79
N ALA A 163 4.11 -18.43 36.22
CA ALA A 163 5.34 -18.76 36.93
C ALA A 163 5.63 -17.81 38.11
N ALA A 164 5.42 -16.50 37.92
CA ALA A 164 5.59 -15.51 39.00
C ALA A 164 4.59 -15.72 40.16
N ALA A 165 3.34 -16.11 39.85
CA ALA A 165 2.33 -16.39 40.88
C ALA A 165 2.63 -17.68 41.68
N ALA A 166 3.32 -18.66 41.09
CA ALA A 166 3.72 -19.88 41.78
C ALA A 166 4.92 -19.69 42.73
N GLU A 167 5.81 -18.73 42.43
CA GLU A 167 7.00 -18.45 43.25
C GLU A 167 6.67 -17.62 44.51
N GLU A 168 5.63 -16.78 44.47
CA GLU A 168 5.21 -15.96 45.62
C GLU A 168 4.42 -16.75 46.69
N ALA A 169 3.99 -17.98 46.40
CA ALA A 169 3.26 -18.85 47.34
C ALA A 169 4.17 -19.72 48.24
N ALA A 170 5.50 -19.58 48.16
CA ALA A 170 6.46 -20.52 48.74
C ALA A 170 7.31 -20.07 49.97
N PRO A 171 6.99 -19.01 50.74
CA PRO A 171 7.60 -18.88 52.07
C PRO A 171 6.56 -18.67 53.18
N ALA A 172 6.03 -19.77 53.72
CA ALA A 172 5.37 -19.79 55.03
C ALA A 172 5.41 -21.20 55.64
N GLU A 173 6.59 -21.83 55.70
CA GLU A 173 6.77 -23.06 56.50
C GLU A 173 8.18 -23.10 57.11
N GLU A 174 8.45 -22.17 58.03
CA GLU A 174 9.55 -22.33 58.99
C GLU A 174 9.08 -21.84 60.37
N GLU A 175 8.62 -22.79 61.20
CA GLU A 175 9.00 -22.99 62.61
C GLU A 175 7.98 -23.93 63.29
N PRO A 176 8.41 -25.12 63.75
CA PRO A 176 7.92 -25.61 65.01
C PRO A 176 9.04 -25.54 66.06
N ALA A 177 8.72 -24.75 67.07
CA ALA A 177 9.12 -24.87 68.46
C ALA A 177 9.78 -26.20 68.88
N ALA A 178 10.91 -26.08 69.56
CA ALA A 178 11.32 -27.05 70.57
C ALA A 178 11.87 -26.32 71.79
N ALA A 179 10.96 -26.06 72.74
CA ALA A 179 11.27 -25.83 74.13
C ALA A 179 10.85 -27.09 74.91
N GLU A 180 11.82 -27.85 75.40
CA GLU A 180 11.85 -28.50 76.72
C GLU A 180 13.19 -29.24 76.95
#